data_AF-A0A6V6YNE5-F1
#
_entry.id   AF-A0A6V6YNE5-F1
#
_cell.length_a   1.000
_cell.length_b   1.000
_cell.length_c   1.000
_cell.angle_alpha   90.00
_cell.angle_beta   90.00
_cell.angle_gamma   90.00
#
_symmetry.space_group_name_H-M   'P 1'
#
loop_
_entity.id
_entity.type
_entity.pdbx_description
1 polymer ?
#
loop_
_entity_poly.entity_id
_entity_poly.type
_entity_poly.pdbx_seq_one_letter_code
_entity_poly.pdbx_strand_id
1 'polypeptide(L)'
;MRISVSFKNTIVYIICLLYAFLFVYAAVSKLLDFENFRTQLGQSPMLSVYAGIISILVPGIEIAIALALLYQRIRFWAILGAFTLMVMFTTYIIIILNFSSFVPCSCGGVLEKMGWTEHLVFNICFIIIALAGIFLERENVHNKKPKKYNSPITILLSCFIGGVSAVSLLYLLSENEIHRNNNFLRRYPPHPVTTIKGLNIKYNSYYIAGVDKDRIYLGNTTAPSHVFSIDTTLNNPETINIQLDNKNNTTFYAPQIRIHTPYFFLVDGNVPAIFKGSLSDWKAKKYWQGNHTFSQFEIISPSRFILR
;
A
#
# COMPACT_ATOMS: atom_id res chain seq x y z
N MET A 1 4.86 -18.33 49.75
CA MET A 1 4.36 -19.71 49.53
C MET A 1 5.38 -20.44 48.64
N ARG A 2 6.12 -21.43 49.16
CA ARG A 2 7.14 -22.15 48.37
C ARG A 2 6.43 -23.14 47.43
N ILE A 3 6.38 -22.82 46.15
CA ILE A 3 5.81 -23.68 45.10
C ILE A 3 6.63 -24.97 44.99
N SER A 4 5.97 -26.12 44.83
CA SER A 4 6.63 -27.44 44.73
C SER A 4 7.45 -27.56 43.42
N VAL A 5 8.56 -28.30 43.47
CA VAL A 5 9.49 -28.48 42.33
C VAL A 5 8.80 -29.15 41.13
N SER A 6 7.90 -30.10 41.38
CA SER A 6 7.10 -30.76 40.33
C SER A 6 6.17 -29.78 39.62
N PHE A 7 5.53 -28.86 40.36
CA PHE A 7 4.65 -27.85 39.79
C PHE A 7 5.41 -26.84 38.91
N LYS A 8 6.62 -26.41 39.33
CA LYS A 8 7.48 -25.53 38.53
C LYS A 8 7.89 -26.17 37.21
N ASN A 9 8.31 -27.44 37.24
CA ASN A 9 8.65 -28.20 36.04
C ASN A 9 7.46 -28.33 35.07
N THR A 10 6.25 -28.53 35.62
CA THR A 10 5.01 -28.62 34.83
C THR A 10 4.70 -27.28 34.15
N ILE A 11 4.80 -26.16 34.87
CA ILE A 11 4.62 -24.82 34.29
C ILE A 11 5.61 -24.56 33.16
N VAL A 12 6.91 -24.83 33.39
CA VAL A 12 7.92 -24.62 32.36
C VAL A 12 7.66 -25.49 31.13
N TYR A 13 7.22 -26.75 31.32
CA TYR A 13 6.84 -27.63 30.22
C TYR A 13 5.67 -27.07 29.41
N ILE A 14 4.62 -26.55 30.08
CA ILE A 14 3.48 -25.90 29.43
C ILE A 14 3.95 -24.68 28.63
N ILE A 15 4.82 -23.84 29.20
CA ILE A 15 5.40 -22.68 28.50
C ILE A 15 6.16 -23.12 27.24
N CYS A 16 6.98 -24.17 27.34
CA CYS A 16 7.74 -24.69 26.20
C CYS A 16 6.81 -25.21 25.10
N LEU A 17 5.73 -25.93 25.47
CA LEU A 17 4.76 -26.46 24.52
C LEU A 17 3.98 -25.34 23.84
N LEU A 18 3.60 -24.29 24.58
CA LEU A 18 2.94 -23.11 24.04
C LEU A 18 3.81 -22.40 22.99
N TYR A 19 5.09 -22.17 23.31
CA TYR A 19 6.04 -21.56 22.37
C TYR A 19 6.34 -22.44 21.16
N ALA A 20 6.51 -23.76 21.37
CA ALA A 20 6.74 -24.69 20.28
C ALA A 20 5.54 -24.70 19.31
N PHE A 21 4.32 -24.74 19.84
CA PHE A 21 3.11 -24.64 19.02
C PHE A 21 3.06 -23.32 18.23
N LEU A 22 3.31 -22.20 18.89
CA LEU A 22 3.30 -20.88 18.25
C LEU A 22 4.32 -20.79 17.10
N PHE A 23 5.56 -21.20 17.33
CA PHE A 23 6.62 -21.09 16.32
C PHE A 23 6.45 -22.11 15.19
N VAL A 24 5.99 -23.33 15.47
CA VAL A 24 5.65 -24.28 14.40
C VAL A 24 4.52 -23.73 13.54
N TYR A 25 3.45 -23.23 14.16
CA TYR A 25 2.35 -22.60 13.44
C TYR A 25 2.83 -21.44 12.56
N ALA A 26 3.61 -20.52 13.15
CA ALA A 26 4.12 -19.34 12.46
C ALA A 26 5.07 -19.69 11.32
N ALA A 27 5.94 -20.70 11.48
CA ALA A 27 6.87 -21.12 10.45
C ALA A 27 6.17 -21.87 9.33
N VAL A 28 5.27 -22.82 9.66
CA VAL A 28 4.51 -23.59 8.66
C VAL A 28 3.63 -22.66 7.84
N SER A 29 2.95 -21.68 8.45
CA SER A 29 2.15 -20.70 7.71
C SER A 29 2.99 -19.89 6.73
N LYS A 30 4.23 -19.53 7.07
CA LYS A 30 5.15 -18.80 6.18
C LYS A 30 5.69 -19.69 5.06
N LEU A 31 5.92 -20.98 5.33
CA LEU A 31 6.44 -21.92 4.35
C LEU A 31 5.38 -22.37 3.35
N LEU A 32 4.12 -22.52 3.78
CA LEU A 32 3.01 -22.88 2.90
C LEU A 32 2.72 -21.81 1.87
N ASP A 33 2.89 -20.53 2.23
CA ASP A 33 2.69 -19.39 1.34
C ASP A 33 3.96 -18.54 1.22
N PHE A 34 5.06 -19.22 0.84
CA PHE A 34 6.40 -18.63 0.81
C PHE A 34 6.53 -17.45 -0.15
N GLU A 35 5.90 -17.52 -1.33
CA GLU A 35 5.96 -16.43 -2.31
C GLU A 35 5.23 -15.17 -1.81
N ASN A 36 4.05 -15.32 -1.19
CA ASN A 36 3.39 -14.17 -0.58
C ASN A 36 4.19 -13.63 0.61
N PHE A 37 4.72 -14.49 1.48
CA PHE A 37 5.56 -14.05 2.60
C PHE A 37 6.78 -13.27 2.12
N ARG A 38 7.50 -13.78 1.11
CA ARG A 38 8.64 -13.10 0.49
C ARG A 38 8.24 -11.77 -0.14
N THR A 39 7.11 -11.74 -0.85
CA THR A 39 6.60 -10.51 -1.49
C THR A 39 6.23 -9.46 -0.46
N GLN A 40 5.57 -9.84 0.64
CA GLN A 40 5.19 -8.92 1.71
C GLN A 40 6.42 -8.41 2.48
N LEU A 41 7.43 -9.25 2.73
CA LEU A 41 8.74 -8.80 3.21
C LEU A 41 9.38 -7.80 2.24
N GLY A 42 9.23 -8.02 0.94
CA GLY A 42 9.64 -7.13 -0.14
C GLY A 42 8.96 -5.76 -0.11
N GLN A 43 7.75 -5.68 0.42
CA GLN A 43 6.98 -4.44 0.57
C GLN A 43 7.34 -3.66 1.83
N SER A 44 7.88 -4.34 2.86
CA SER A 44 8.35 -3.67 4.08
C SER A 44 9.58 -2.80 3.74
N PRO A 45 9.54 -1.47 3.98
CA PRO A 45 10.64 -0.57 3.64
C PRO A 45 11.97 -1.10 4.15
N MET A 46 12.02 -1.50 5.41
CA MET A 46 13.22 -1.99 6.07
C MET A 46 13.69 -3.37 5.59
N LEU A 47 12.78 -4.28 5.25
CA LEU A 47 13.14 -5.67 4.93
C LEU A 47 13.27 -5.93 3.44
N SER A 48 12.84 -4.99 2.58
CA SER A 48 12.81 -5.14 1.12
C SER A 48 14.15 -5.58 0.51
N VAL A 49 15.27 -4.97 0.94
CA VAL A 49 16.62 -5.28 0.48
C VAL A 49 17.06 -6.70 0.85
N TYR A 50 16.56 -7.20 1.98
CA TYR A 50 16.96 -8.50 2.55
C TYR A 50 15.85 -9.55 2.47
N ALA A 51 14.75 -9.27 1.77
CA ALA A 51 13.53 -10.09 1.78
C ALA A 51 13.81 -11.55 1.41
N GLY A 52 14.69 -11.79 0.44
CA GLY A 52 15.10 -13.14 0.05
C GLY A 52 15.76 -13.92 1.20
N ILE A 53 16.78 -13.36 1.83
CA ILE A 53 17.50 -14.02 2.93
C ILE A 53 16.61 -14.17 4.17
N ILE A 54 15.87 -13.12 4.53
CA ILE A 54 15.00 -13.09 5.72
C ILE A 54 13.83 -14.05 5.57
N SER A 55 13.29 -14.22 4.35
CA SER A 55 12.19 -15.16 4.08
C SER A 55 12.55 -16.62 4.41
N ILE A 56 13.83 -16.98 4.36
CA ILE A 56 14.32 -18.32 4.68
C ILE A 56 14.79 -18.41 6.14
N LEU A 57 15.54 -17.39 6.60
CA LEU A 57 16.12 -17.39 7.95
C LEU A 57 15.04 -17.39 9.03
N VAL A 58 13.99 -16.59 8.90
CA VAL A 58 12.98 -16.44 9.95
C VAL A 58 12.23 -17.76 10.22
N PRO A 59 11.61 -18.43 9.23
CA PRO A 59 10.99 -19.74 9.46
C PRO A 59 12.00 -20.80 9.94
N GLY A 60 13.24 -20.76 9.44
CA GLY A 60 14.29 -21.68 9.86
C GLY A 60 14.64 -21.55 11.35
N ILE A 61 14.79 -20.31 11.84
CA ILE A 61 15.05 -20.03 13.26
C ILE A 61 13.84 -20.40 14.12
N GLU A 62 12.62 -20.11 13.66
CA GLU A 62 11.38 -20.48 14.36
C GLU A 62 11.29 -22.00 14.58
N ILE A 63 11.52 -22.79 13.54
CA ILE A 63 11.55 -24.26 13.62
C ILE A 63 12.67 -24.75 14.53
N ALA A 64 13.88 -24.20 14.39
CA ALA A 64 15.02 -24.60 15.21
C ALA A 64 14.76 -24.37 16.70
N ILE A 65 14.19 -23.22 17.08
CA ILE A 65 13.82 -22.92 18.46
C ILE A 65 12.69 -23.84 18.93
N ALA A 66 11.66 -24.07 18.10
CA ALA A 66 10.56 -24.97 18.46
C ALA A 66 11.03 -26.39 18.78
N LEU A 67 11.94 -26.95 17.98
CA LEU A 67 12.56 -28.25 18.23
C LEU A 67 13.43 -28.23 19.48
N ALA A 68 14.21 -27.15 19.69
CA ALA A 68 15.08 -27.03 20.85
C ALA A 68 14.29 -26.96 22.18
N LEU A 69 13.09 -26.37 22.18
CA LEU A 69 12.21 -26.30 23.36
C LEU A 69 11.75 -27.67 23.86
N LEU A 70 11.68 -28.67 22.97
CA LEU A 70 11.29 -30.04 23.33
C LEU A 70 12.39 -30.79 24.08
N TYR A 71 13.65 -30.36 23.95
CA TYR A 71 14.79 -31.07 24.53
C TYR A 71 15.23 -30.47 25.88
N GLN A 72 15.05 -31.24 26.96
CA GLN A 72 15.25 -30.79 28.34
C GLN A 72 16.65 -30.20 28.61
N ARG A 73 17.72 -30.69 27.96
CA ARG A 73 19.09 -30.23 28.23
C ARG A 73 19.38 -28.82 27.72
N ILE A 74 18.71 -28.40 26.64
CA ILE A 74 18.93 -27.09 26.00
C ILE A 74 17.76 -26.13 26.22
N ARG A 75 16.77 -26.54 27.02
CA ARG A 75 15.52 -25.80 27.25
C ARG A 75 15.75 -24.36 27.69
N PHE A 76 16.67 -24.12 28.62
CA PHE A 76 17.01 -22.75 29.04
C PHE A 76 17.44 -21.87 27.88
N TRP A 77 18.34 -22.39 27.02
CA TRP A 77 18.81 -21.68 25.83
C TRP A 77 17.72 -21.51 24.78
N ALA A 78 16.83 -22.49 24.65
CA ALA A 78 15.70 -22.42 23.72
C ALA A 78 14.68 -21.36 24.15
N ILE A 79 14.36 -21.25 25.45
CA ILE A 79 13.49 -20.18 25.98
C ILE A 79 14.18 -18.81 25.81
N LEU A 80 15.50 -18.71 26.02
CA LEU A 80 16.25 -17.48 25.78
C LEU A 80 16.25 -17.07 24.30
N GLY A 81 16.35 -18.04 23.38
CA GLY A 81 16.20 -17.82 21.94
C GLY A 81 14.80 -17.34 21.59
N ALA A 82 13.77 -17.97 22.15
CA ALA A 82 12.37 -17.58 21.97
C ALA A 82 12.11 -16.15 22.47
N PHE A 83 12.63 -15.80 23.65
CA PHE A 83 12.60 -14.45 24.19
C PHE A 83 13.25 -13.44 23.24
N THR A 84 14.47 -13.73 22.78
CA THR A 84 15.22 -12.84 21.88
C THR A 84 14.47 -12.63 20.57
N LEU A 85 13.92 -13.69 19.97
CA LEU A 85 13.15 -13.60 18.74
C LEU A 85 11.89 -12.74 18.93
N MET A 86 11.16 -12.89 20.04
CA MET A 86 10.01 -12.05 20.36
C MET A 86 10.38 -10.58 20.55
N VAL A 87 11.52 -10.29 21.19
CA VAL A 87 12.06 -8.91 21.32
C VAL A 87 12.38 -8.33 19.95
N MET A 88 13.00 -9.11 19.06
CA MET A 88 13.31 -8.66 17.70
C MET A 88 12.02 -8.33 16.91
N PHE A 89 11.02 -9.22 16.93
CA PHE A 89 9.73 -8.96 16.28
C PHE A 89 9.00 -7.75 16.88
N THR A 90 9.05 -7.57 18.19
CA THR A 90 8.46 -6.40 18.88
C THR A 90 9.15 -5.11 18.45
N THR A 91 10.48 -5.10 18.42
CA THR A 91 11.28 -3.95 17.97
C THR A 91 10.96 -3.60 16.52
N TYR A 92 10.86 -4.60 15.65
CA TYR A 92 10.46 -4.43 14.25
C TYR A 92 9.09 -3.76 14.10
N ILE A 93 8.08 -4.24 14.84
CA ILE A 93 6.72 -3.65 14.82
C ILE A 93 6.74 -2.20 15.30
N ILE A 94 7.46 -1.90 16.38
CA ILE A 94 7.59 -0.53 16.92
C ILE A 94 8.23 0.40 15.89
N ILE A 95 9.30 -0.05 15.21
CA ILE A 95 9.98 0.73 14.17
C ILE A 95 9.01 1.03 13.02
N ILE A 96 8.28 0.03 12.52
CA ILE A 96 7.33 0.24 11.43
C ILE A 96 6.21 1.20 11.82
N LEU A 97 5.62 1.06 13.01
CA LEU A 97 4.48 1.88 13.40
C LEU A 97 4.83 3.35 13.65
N ASN A 98 6.07 3.66 14.05
CA ASN A 98 6.47 5.03 14.42
C ASN A 98 7.36 5.71 13.39
N PHE A 99 8.14 4.96 12.60
CA PHE A 99 9.16 5.52 11.72
C PHE A 99 8.95 5.18 10.23
N SER A 100 8.06 4.24 9.89
CA SER A 100 7.77 3.93 8.49
C SER A 100 6.72 4.86 7.91
N SER A 101 6.96 5.33 6.67
CA SER A 101 6.00 6.13 5.90
C SER A 101 4.70 5.39 5.54
N PHE A 102 4.73 4.06 5.55
CA PHE A 102 3.56 3.21 5.33
C PHE A 102 3.72 1.89 6.08
N VAL A 103 2.59 1.31 6.49
CA VAL A 103 2.54 0.02 7.18
C VAL A 103 2.17 -1.05 6.15
N PRO A 104 2.99 -2.09 5.92
CA PRO A 104 2.63 -3.17 5.00
C PRO A 104 1.45 -3.99 5.55
N CYS A 105 0.86 -4.86 4.74
CA CYS A 105 -0.08 -5.86 5.25
C CYS A 105 0.63 -6.81 6.23
N SER A 106 -0.06 -7.26 7.28
CA SER A 106 0.49 -8.21 8.26
C SER A 106 0.73 -9.57 7.61
N CYS A 107 1.91 -10.16 7.80
CA CYS A 107 2.27 -11.49 7.28
C CYS A 107 2.16 -12.54 8.41
N GLY A 108 1.20 -13.47 8.37
CA GLY A 108 1.12 -14.46 9.46
C GLY A 108 -0.02 -15.49 9.49
N GLY A 109 -0.80 -15.69 8.42
CA GLY A 109 -1.89 -16.67 8.44
C GLY A 109 -3.04 -16.25 9.36
N VAL A 110 -3.40 -17.03 10.39
CA VAL A 110 -4.42 -16.60 11.38
C VAL A 110 -3.94 -15.35 12.13
N LEU A 111 -2.63 -15.18 12.30
CA LEU A 111 -2.07 -13.97 12.88
C LEU A 111 -2.21 -12.77 11.94
N GLU A 112 -2.23 -12.93 10.61
CA GLU A 112 -2.46 -11.82 9.65
C GLU A 112 -3.84 -11.14 9.79
N LYS A 113 -4.80 -11.82 10.40
CA LYS A 113 -6.11 -11.21 10.73
C LYS A 113 -6.07 -10.29 11.95
N MET A 114 -4.97 -10.27 12.71
CA MET A 114 -4.80 -9.37 13.83
C MET A 114 -4.23 -8.02 13.34
N GLY A 115 -4.73 -6.91 13.87
CA GLY A 115 -4.13 -5.60 13.63
C GLY A 115 -2.73 -5.50 14.25
N TRP A 116 -1.93 -4.56 13.75
CA TRP A 116 -0.54 -4.37 14.19
C TRP A 116 -0.42 -4.09 15.69
N THR A 117 -1.39 -3.39 16.28
CA THR A 117 -1.49 -3.13 17.72
C THR A 117 -1.74 -4.41 18.51
N GLU A 118 -2.61 -5.28 18.02
CA GLU A 118 -2.94 -6.56 18.63
C GLU A 118 -1.74 -7.51 18.57
N HIS A 119 -1.01 -7.54 17.45
CA HIS A 119 0.26 -8.26 17.35
C HIS A 119 1.32 -7.76 18.34
N LEU A 120 1.41 -6.44 18.54
CA LEU A 120 2.34 -5.85 19.50
C LEU A 120 2.02 -6.32 20.92
N VAL A 121 0.75 -6.25 21.31
CA VAL A 121 0.29 -6.73 22.63
C VAL A 121 0.53 -8.23 22.78
N PHE A 122 0.22 -9.01 21.75
CA PHE A 122 0.48 -10.45 21.71
C PHE A 122 1.96 -10.77 21.97
N ASN A 123 2.88 -10.11 21.26
CA ASN A 123 4.32 -10.34 21.44
C ASN A 123 4.79 -9.93 22.85
N ILE A 124 4.30 -8.81 23.40
CA ILE A 124 4.63 -8.37 24.77
C ILE A 124 4.16 -9.41 25.80
N CYS A 125 2.95 -9.95 25.66
CA CYS A 125 2.46 -11.03 26.52
C CYS A 125 3.39 -12.26 26.47
N PHE A 126 3.82 -12.67 25.28
CA PHE A 126 4.76 -13.78 25.14
C PHE A 126 6.12 -13.45 25.77
N ILE A 127 6.67 -12.25 25.59
CA ILE A 127 7.90 -11.82 26.28
C ILE A 127 7.80 -12.03 27.80
N ILE A 128 6.68 -11.64 28.42
CA ILE A 128 6.44 -11.83 29.87
C ILE A 128 6.40 -13.32 30.23
N ILE A 129 5.75 -14.15 29.40
CA ILE A 129 5.70 -15.60 29.61
C ILE A 129 7.10 -16.23 29.50
N ALA A 130 7.93 -15.81 28.54
CA ALA A 130 9.32 -16.27 28.45
C ALA A 130 10.14 -15.85 29.67
N LEU A 131 9.97 -14.62 30.18
CA LEU A 131 10.63 -14.19 31.41
C LEU A 131 10.28 -15.12 32.58
N ALA A 132 8.99 -15.42 32.76
CA ALA A 132 8.55 -16.37 33.78
C ALA A 132 9.20 -17.76 33.59
N GLY A 133 9.24 -18.26 32.35
CA GLY A 133 9.91 -19.53 32.01
C GLY A 133 11.40 -19.55 32.36
N ILE A 134 12.14 -18.48 32.06
CA ILE A 134 13.57 -18.33 32.36
C ILE A 134 13.82 -18.34 33.86
N PHE A 135 13.03 -17.59 34.64
CA PHE A 135 13.19 -17.54 36.10
C PHE A 135 12.83 -18.88 36.78
N LEU A 136 11.80 -19.57 36.30
CA LEU A 136 11.38 -20.86 36.83
C LEU A 136 12.36 -21.99 36.49
N GLU A 137 12.87 -22.05 35.26
CA GLU A 137 13.82 -23.09 34.83
C GLU A 137 15.16 -22.96 35.58
N ARG A 138 15.59 -21.73 35.88
CA ARG A 138 16.82 -21.48 36.66
C ARG A 138 16.78 -22.16 38.04
N GLU A 139 15.65 -22.08 38.72
CA GLU A 139 15.51 -22.62 40.08
C GLU A 139 15.64 -24.15 40.09
N ASN A 140 15.24 -24.81 38.99
CA ASN A 140 15.41 -26.25 38.81
C ASN A 140 16.87 -26.66 38.52
N VAL A 141 17.61 -25.84 37.75
CA VAL A 141 19.02 -26.11 37.40
C VAL A 141 19.96 -25.92 38.60
N HIS A 142 19.68 -24.96 39.50
CA HIS A 142 20.58 -24.63 40.62
C HIS A 142 20.69 -25.73 41.71
N ASN A 143 19.81 -26.74 41.69
CA ASN A 143 19.92 -27.93 42.54
C ASN A 143 21.07 -28.89 42.11
N LYS A 144 21.72 -28.66 40.96
CA LYS A 144 22.90 -29.41 40.50
C LYS A 144 24.10 -28.48 40.38
N LYS A 145 24.85 -28.30 41.49
CA LYS A 145 26.13 -27.57 41.71
C LYS A 145 26.33 -26.24 40.93
N PRO A 146 26.65 -25.12 41.61
CA PRO A 146 26.78 -23.82 40.95
C PRO A 146 28.03 -23.77 40.05
N LYS A 147 27.86 -23.80 38.73
CA LYS A 147 28.86 -23.19 37.84
C LYS A 147 28.76 -21.67 37.98
N LYS A 148 29.91 -21.01 37.94
CA LYS A 148 30.11 -19.54 37.94
C LYS A 148 29.54 -18.94 36.64
N TYR A 149 28.23 -18.99 36.50
CA TYR A 149 27.49 -18.38 35.40
C TYR A 149 27.35 -16.88 35.66
N ASN A 150 27.48 -16.05 34.62
CA ASN A 150 27.03 -14.67 34.66
C ASN A 150 25.59 -14.64 35.20
N SER A 151 25.25 -13.62 36.00
CA SER A 151 23.89 -13.55 36.55
C SER A 151 22.88 -13.65 35.40
N PRO A 152 21.81 -14.46 35.51
CA PRO A 152 20.89 -14.67 34.40
C PRO A 152 20.25 -13.36 33.93
N ILE A 153 20.23 -12.35 34.82
CA ILE A 153 19.81 -10.98 34.52
C ILE A 153 20.76 -10.31 33.53
N THR A 154 22.09 -10.49 33.62
CA THR A 154 23.02 -9.90 32.65
C THR A 154 22.92 -10.59 31.29
N ILE A 155 22.72 -11.90 31.25
CA ILE A 155 22.46 -12.63 30.01
C ILE A 155 21.16 -12.15 29.37
N LEU A 156 20.09 -12.04 30.16
CA LEU A 156 18.79 -11.54 29.69
C LEU A 156 18.89 -10.11 29.14
N LEU A 157 19.52 -9.20 29.88
CA LEU A 157 19.75 -7.81 29.45
C LEU A 157 20.59 -7.77 28.17
N SER A 158 21.63 -8.60 28.08
CA SER A 158 22.46 -8.70 26.89
C SER A 158 21.66 -9.19 25.67
N CYS A 159 20.80 -10.20 25.84
CA CYS A 159 19.92 -10.69 24.77
C CYS A 159 18.87 -9.65 24.37
N PHE A 160 18.29 -8.93 25.33
CA PHE A 160 17.34 -7.85 25.06
C PHE A 160 18.00 -6.73 24.25
N ILE A 161 19.11 -6.19 24.76
CA ILE A 161 19.87 -5.13 24.08
C ILE A 161 20.35 -5.63 22.71
N GLY A 162 20.91 -6.83 22.64
CA GLY A 162 21.37 -7.42 21.39
C GLY A 162 20.26 -7.57 20.34
N GLY A 163 19.06 -8.02 20.74
CA GLY A 163 17.90 -8.12 19.86
C GLY A 163 17.45 -6.76 19.34
N VAL A 164 17.31 -5.77 20.22
CA VAL A 164 16.95 -4.39 19.84
C VAL A 164 18.00 -3.80 18.90
N SER A 165 19.28 -3.87 19.28
CA SER A 165 20.40 -3.34 18.49
C SER A 165 20.52 -4.00 17.12
N ALA A 166 20.30 -5.32 17.02
CA ALA A 166 20.36 -6.03 15.73
C ALA A 166 19.29 -5.53 14.76
N VAL A 167 18.05 -5.35 15.24
CA VAL A 167 16.93 -4.86 14.43
C VAL A 167 17.13 -3.40 14.05
N SER A 168 17.55 -2.56 14.99
CA SER A 168 17.86 -1.13 14.72
C SER A 168 19.03 -0.97 13.76
N LEU A 169 20.07 -1.80 13.88
CA LEU A 169 21.18 -1.81 12.92
C LEU A 169 20.70 -2.21 11.53
N LEU A 170 19.86 -3.23 11.42
CA LEU A 170 19.27 -3.65 10.15
C LEU A 170 18.42 -2.53 9.53
N TYR A 171 17.65 -1.81 10.35
CA TYR A 171 16.91 -0.62 9.93
C TYR A 171 17.83 0.45 9.32
N LEU A 172 18.90 0.84 10.04
CA LEU A 172 19.84 1.87 9.57
C LEU A 172 20.59 1.46 8.30
N LEU A 173 21.01 0.19 8.22
CA LEU A 173 21.67 -0.35 7.02
C LEU A 173 20.72 -0.35 5.83
N SER A 174 19.47 -0.75 6.03
CA SER A 174 18.44 -0.78 5.00
C SER A 174 18.10 0.63 4.49
N GLU A 175 17.95 1.59 5.40
CA GLU A 175 17.71 2.99 5.05
C GLU A 175 18.83 3.56 4.16
N ASN A 176 20.09 3.31 4.53
CA ASN A 176 21.25 3.71 3.73
C ASN A 176 21.25 3.09 2.32
N GLU A 177 20.96 1.79 2.21
CA GLU A 177 20.90 1.09 0.91
C GLU A 177 19.75 1.60 0.03
N ILE A 178 18.58 1.87 0.61
CA ILE A 178 17.42 2.40 -0.13
C ILE A 178 17.70 3.79 -0.66
N HIS A 179 18.37 4.64 0.13
CA HIS A 179 18.75 5.98 -0.30
C HIS A 179 19.88 5.98 -1.33
N ARG A 180 20.81 5.02 -1.28
CA ARG A 180 21.92 4.91 -2.25
C ARG A 180 21.49 4.29 -3.58
N ASN A 181 20.70 3.22 -3.55
CA ASN A 181 20.39 2.43 -4.74
C ASN A 181 19.14 2.90 -5.49
N ASN A 182 18.39 3.90 -4.98
CA ASN A 182 17.14 4.39 -5.59
C ASN A 182 16.27 3.23 -6.11
N ASN A 183 16.10 2.19 -5.29
CA ASN A 183 15.23 1.09 -5.66
C ASN A 183 13.87 1.72 -5.99
N PHE A 184 13.29 1.44 -7.16
CA PHE A 184 12.09 2.10 -7.72
C PHE A 184 10.81 1.80 -6.90
N LEU A 185 10.92 1.77 -5.58
CA LEU A 185 9.83 1.80 -4.62
C LEU A 185 9.16 3.17 -4.71
N ARG A 186 8.08 3.21 -5.48
CA ARG A 186 7.18 4.36 -5.54
C ARG A 186 6.50 4.51 -4.19
N ARG A 187 7.07 5.36 -3.33
CA ARG A 187 6.43 5.80 -2.09
C ARG A 187 5.27 6.72 -2.47
N TYR A 188 4.06 6.18 -2.50
CA TYR A 188 2.87 7.02 -2.64
C TYR A 188 2.65 7.76 -1.32
N PRO A 189 2.64 9.10 -1.31
CA PRO A 189 2.31 9.83 -0.09
C PRO A 189 0.91 9.40 0.40
N PRO A 190 0.70 9.23 1.72
CA PRO A 190 -0.56 8.77 2.31
C PRO A 190 -1.71 9.80 2.18
N HIS A 191 -1.47 10.93 1.53
CA HIS A 191 -2.47 11.92 1.20
C HIS A 191 -2.94 11.69 -0.25
N PRO A 192 -3.94 10.83 -0.49
CA PRO A 192 -4.62 10.83 -1.77
C PRO A 192 -5.11 12.25 -2.04
N VAL A 193 -5.01 12.70 -3.29
CA VAL A 193 -5.51 14.01 -3.72
C VAL A 193 -6.97 14.13 -3.25
N THR A 194 -7.20 14.94 -2.22
CA THR A 194 -8.54 15.19 -1.71
C THR A 194 -9.24 16.09 -2.70
N THR A 195 -10.45 15.71 -3.11
CA THR A 195 -11.24 16.52 -4.02
C THR A 195 -11.61 17.84 -3.31
N ILE A 196 -10.94 18.94 -3.68
CA ILE A 196 -11.18 20.26 -3.09
C ILE A 196 -12.59 20.75 -3.47
N LYS A 197 -13.00 20.52 -4.72
CA LYS A 197 -14.32 20.85 -5.24
C LYS A 197 -14.66 19.93 -6.42
N GLY A 198 -15.91 19.50 -6.52
CA GLY A 198 -16.41 18.67 -7.60
C GLY A 198 -17.85 19.03 -7.95
N LEU A 199 -18.21 18.87 -9.22
CA LEU A 199 -19.57 19.06 -9.71
C LEU A 199 -20.11 17.70 -10.19
N ASN A 200 -21.30 17.33 -9.70
CA ASN A 200 -22.02 16.19 -10.25
C ASN A 200 -22.83 16.61 -11.48
N ILE A 201 -22.33 16.27 -12.67
CA ILE A 201 -22.95 16.52 -13.99
C ILE A 201 -24.16 15.62 -14.30
N LYS A 202 -24.52 14.69 -13.38
CA LYS A 202 -25.65 13.74 -13.41
C LYS A 202 -25.64 12.70 -14.53
N TYR A 203 -25.13 13.03 -15.72
CA TYR A 203 -25.14 12.18 -16.89
C TYR A 203 -23.72 11.82 -17.35
N ASN A 204 -23.54 10.59 -17.84
CA ASN A 204 -22.27 10.09 -18.36
C ASN A 204 -22.04 10.38 -19.86
N SER A 205 -22.97 11.10 -20.51
CA SER A 205 -22.88 11.45 -21.93
C SER A 205 -22.08 12.72 -22.20
N TYR A 206 -21.64 13.43 -21.15
CA TYR A 206 -20.81 14.62 -21.29
C TYR A 206 -19.34 14.27 -21.51
N TYR A 207 -18.69 15.03 -22.40
CA TYR A 207 -17.25 15.00 -22.63
C TYR A 207 -16.70 16.43 -22.63
N ILE A 208 -15.41 16.60 -22.37
CA ILE A 208 -14.77 17.93 -22.43
C ILE A 208 -14.67 18.35 -23.89
N ALA A 209 -15.41 19.40 -24.25
CA ALA A 209 -15.37 20.00 -25.58
C ALA A 209 -14.24 21.02 -25.70
N GLY A 210 -13.87 21.67 -24.60
CA GLY A 210 -12.72 22.57 -24.52
C GLY A 210 -12.77 23.43 -23.26
N VAL A 211 -11.69 24.17 -23.04
CA VAL A 211 -11.53 25.07 -21.90
C VAL A 211 -11.11 26.43 -22.42
N ASP A 212 -11.79 27.47 -21.95
CA ASP A 212 -11.39 28.86 -22.10
C ASP A 212 -10.87 29.40 -20.77
N LYS A 213 -10.34 30.64 -20.73
CA LYS A 213 -9.71 31.21 -19.53
C LYS A 213 -10.57 31.08 -18.26
N ASP A 214 -11.87 31.34 -18.39
CA ASP A 214 -12.77 31.41 -17.23
C ASP A 214 -13.84 30.31 -17.22
N ARG A 215 -13.97 29.53 -18.30
CA ARG A 215 -15.06 28.53 -18.43
C ARG A 215 -14.60 27.22 -19.04
N ILE A 216 -15.18 26.14 -18.53
CA ILE A 216 -15.07 24.78 -19.03
C ILE A 216 -16.35 24.47 -19.81
N TYR A 217 -16.20 23.91 -21.01
CA TYR A 217 -17.32 23.53 -21.86
C TYR A 217 -17.37 22.02 -22.04
N LEU A 218 -18.53 21.45 -21.78
CA LEU A 218 -18.82 20.04 -21.95
C LEU A 218 -19.81 19.87 -23.11
N GLY A 219 -19.43 19.10 -24.12
CA GLY A 219 -20.34 18.63 -25.15
C GLY A 219 -21.09 17.40 -24.69
N ASN A 220 -22.18 17.06 -25.36
CA ASN A 220 -22.99 15.89 -25.03
C ASN A 220 -23.09 14.95 -26.24
N THR A 221 -22.77 13.66 -26.06
CA THR A 221 -22.80 12.67 -27.14
C THR A 221 -24.22 12.27 -27.55
N THR A 222 -25.19 12.31 -26.63
CA THR A 222 -26.59 11.98 -26.91
C THR A 222 -27.41 13.18 -27.35
N ALA A 223 -26.94 14.39 -27.03
CA ALA A 223 -27.60 15.64 -27.39
C ALA A 223 -26.58 16.66 -27.96
N PRO A 224 -26.04 16.46 -29.17
CA PRO A 224 -24.89 17.23 -29.67
C PRO A 224 -25.14 18.71 -29.92
N SER A 225 -26.39 19.17 -29.96
CA SER A 225 -26.74 20.60 -30.01
C SER A 225 -26.62 21.29 -28.66
N HIS A 226 -26.49 20.54 -27.56
CA HIS A 226 -26.43 21.05 -26.19
C HIS A 226 -24.98 21.08 -25.69
N VAL A 227 -24.55 22.26 -25.25
CA VAL A 227 -23.28 22.50 -24.57
C VAL A 227 -23.56 22.91 -23.14
N PHE A 228 -22.94 22.22 -22.19
CA PHE A 228 -22.94 22.63 -20.80
C PHE A 228 -21.69 23.45 -20.54
N SER A 229 -21.83 24.66 -20.02
CA SER A 229 -20.72 25.54 -19.67
C SER A 229 -20.72 25.79 -18.17
N ILE A 230 -19.54 25.78 -17.56
CA ILE A 230 -19.38 26.12 -16.15
C ILE A 230 -18.10 26.93 -15.95
N ASP A 231 -18.09 27.80 -14.95
CA ASP A 231 -16.87 28.50 -14.54
C ASP A 231 -15.79 27.50 -14.09
N THR A 232 -14.52 27.81 -14.30
CA THR A 232 -13.37 27.10 -13.71
C THR A 232 -13.46 26.95 -12.19
N THR A 233 -14.14 27.88 -11.50
CA THR A 233 -14.44 27.78 -10.07
C THR A 233 -15.55 26.77 -9.75
N LEU A 234 -16.11 26.08 -10.75
CA LEU A 234 -17.26 25.17 -10.67
C LEU A 234 -18.53 25.82 -10.10
N ASN A 235 -18.76 27.09 -10.46
CA ASN A 235 -19.96 27.86 -10.14
C ASN A 235 -20.67 28.30 -11.44
N ASN A 236 -21.91 28.79 -11.33
CA ASN A 236 -22.69 29.37 -12.44
C ASN A 236 -22.79 28.46 -13.69
N PRO A 237 -23.42 27.28 -13.57
CA PRO A 237 -23.64 26.40 -14.71
C PRO A 237 -24.63 27.04 -15.69
N GLU A 238 -24.37 26.87 -16.98
CA GLU A 238 -25.19 27.36 -18.08
C GLU A 238 -25.35 26.27 -19.13
N THR A 239 -26.53 26.22 -19.76
CA THR A 239 -26.79 25.33 -20.90
C THR A 239 -26.98 26.18 -22.14
N ILE A 240 -26.22 25.87 -23.18
CA ILE A 240 -26.15 26.62 -24.41
C ILE A 240 -26.58 25.71 -25.56
N ASN A 241 -27.47 26.22 -26.41
CA ASN A 241 -27.96 25.48 -27.57
C ASN A 241 -27.34 26.06 -28.84
N ILE A 242 -26.68 25.19 -29.61
CA ILE A 242 -26.04 25.58 -30.87
C ILE A 242 -27.09 25.73 -31.95
N GLN A 243 -26.99 26.82 -32.70
CA GLN A 243 -27.80 27.06 -33.90
C GLN A 243 -26.96 26.76 -35.14
N LEU A 244 -27.41 25.80 -35.95
CA LEU A 244 -26.74 25.41 -37.19
C LEU A 244 -27.44 26.03 -38.40
N ASP A 245 -26.72 26.84 -39.16
CA ASP A 245 -27.17 27.31 -40.48
C ASP A 245 -26.86 26.22 -41.52
N ASN A 246 -27.71 25.19 -41.54
CA ASN A 246 -27.55 24.00 -42.38
C ASN A 246 -28.41 24.08 -43.65
N LYS A 247 -28.08 25.03 -44.54
CA LYS A 247 -28.77 25.18 -45.83
C LYS A 247 -28.74 23.94 -46.73
N ASN A 248 -27.83 22.99 -46.46
CA ASN A 248 -27.59 21.82 -47.31
C ASN A 248 -28.01 20.48 -46.66
N ASN A 249 -28.82 20.51 -45.59
CA ASN A 249 -29.39 19.33 -44.93
C ASN A 249 -28.37 18.21 -44.60
N THR A 250 -27.17 18.58 -44.16
CA THR A 250 -26.14 17.63 -43.74
C THR A 250 -26.65 16.79 -42.56
N THR A 251 -26.68 15.46 -42.74
CA THR A 251 -27.05 14.50 -41.70
C THR A 251 -25.81 14.10 -40.92
N PHE A 252 -25.85 14.28 -39.60
CA PHE A 252 -24.77 13.88 -38.70
C PHE A 252 -25.08 12.52 -38.07
N TYR A 253 -24.03 11.78 -37.74
CA TYR A 253 -24.11 10.48 -37.08
C TYR A 253 -23.64 10.56 -35.63
N ALA A 254 -22.45 11.11 -35.41
CA ALA A 254 -21.85 11.23 -34.07
C ALA A 254 -21.07 12.54 -33.96
N PRO A 255 -21.74 13.70 -34.10
CA PRO A 255 -21.04 14.98 -34.13
C PRO A 255 -20.51 15.31 -32.73
N GLN A 256 -19.28 15.82 -32.71
CA GLN A 256 -18.57 16.28 -31.54
C GLN A 256 -18.25 17.76 -31.66
N ILE A 257 -18.19 18.42 -30.51
CA ILE A 257 -17.84 19.83 -30.40
C ILE A 257 -16.41 19.91 -29.90
N ARG A 258 -15.65 20.81 -30.52
CA ARG A 258 -14.33 21.23 -30.06
C ARG A 258 -14.28 22.74 -29.96
N ILE A 259 -13.83 23.23 -28.82
CA ILE A 259 -13.77 24.67 -28.54
C ILE A 259 -12.32 25.11 -28.57
N HIS A 260 -12.07 26.15 -29.36
CA HIS A 260 -10.81 26.86 -29.41
C HIS A 260 -11.13 28.34 -29.53
N THR A 261 -11.03 29.06 -28.41
CA THR A 261 -11.40 30.48 -28.30
C THR A 261 -10.81 31.31 -29.45
N PRO A 262 -11.60 32.19 -30.09
CA PRO A 262 -13.01 32.54 -29.80
C PRO A 262 -14.06 31.70 -30.55
N TYR A 263 -13.68 30.57 -31.15
CA TYR A 263 -14.54 29.76 -32.01
C TYR A 263 -14.86 28.39 -31.40
N PHE A 264 -15.93 27.79 -31.89
CA PHE A 264 -16.19 26.36 -31.72
C PHE A 264 -16.34 25.69 -33.09
N PHE A 265 -16.08 24.40 -33.10
CA PHE A 265 -16.13 23.55 -34.27
C PHE A 265 -17.04 22.37 -33.97
N LEU A 266 -18.01 22.13 -34.84
CA LEU A 266 -18.82 20.92 -34.83
C LEU A 266 -18.28 20.01 -35.94
N VAL A 267 -17.82 18.83 -35.54
CA VAL A 267 -17.11 17.88 -36.39
C VAL A 267 -17.71 16.49 -36.23
N ASP A 268 -17.78 15.72 -37.31
CA ASP A 268 -18.21 14.33 -37.28
C ASP A 268 -17.23 13.52 -38.12
N GLY A 269 -16.64 12.47 -37.58
CA GLY A 269 -15.65 11.66 -38.32
C GLY A 269 -16.24 10.96 -39.54
N ASN A 270 -17.53 10.61 -39.48
CA ASN A 270 -18.24 9.91 -40.55
C ASN A 270 -18.76 10.85 -41.65
N VAL A 271 -18.74 12.16 -41.39
CA VAL A 271 -19.18 13.19 -42.33
C VAL A 271 -18.00 14.10 -42.59
N PRO A 272 -17.44 14.16 -43.81
CA PRO A 272 -16.26 14.98 -44.08
C PRO A 272 -16.63 16.47 -44.17
N ALA A 273 -17.29 17.02 -43.16
CA ALA A 273 -17.74 18.38 -43.07
C ALA A 273 -17.41 18.92 -41.67
N ILE A 274 -16.86 20.13 -41.63
CA ILE A 274 -16.58 20.85 -40.39
C ILE A 274 -17.44 22.11 -40.40
N PHE A 275 -18.18 22.32 -39.33
CA PHE A 275 -18.92 23.55 -39.10
C PHE A 275 -18.15 24.39 -38.08
N LYS A 276 -18.05 25.69 -38.32
CA LYS A 276 -17.37 26.65 -37.45
C LYS A 276 -18.36 27.70 -37.01
N GLY A 277 -18.34 28.05 -35.73
CA GLY A 277 -19.16 29.11 -35.15
C GLY A 277 -18.42 29.94 -34.13
N SER A 278 -18.99 31.09 -33.75
CA SER A 278 -18.44 31.97 -32.71
C SER A 278 -19.00 31.58 -31.34
N LEU A 279 -18.18 31.66 -30.30
CA LEU A 279 -18.64 31.49 -28.91
C LEU A 279 -19.54 32.65 -28.45
N SER A 280 -19.57 33.77 -29.16
CA SER A 280 -20.39 34.93 -28.82
C SER A 280 -21.87 34.78 -29.19
N ASP A 281 -22.17 34.06 -30.28
CA ASP A 281 -23.53 33.93 -30.81
C ASP A 281 -24.00 32.47 -30.91
N TRP A 282 -23.10 31.50 -30.72
CA TRP A 282 -23.35 30.06 -30.80
C TRP A 282 -23.99 29.63 -32.13
N LYS A 283 -23.71 30.38 -33.21
CA LYS A 283 -24.16 30.08 -34.56
C LYS A 283 -23.02 29.49 -35.37
N ALA A 284 -23.24 28.31 -35.92
CA ALA A 284 -22.26 27.60 -36.73
C ALA A 284 -22.69 27.53 -38.20
N LYS A 285 -21.72 27.76 -39.09
CA LYS A 285 -21.84 27.62 -40.56
C LYS A 285 -20.87 26.58 -41.06
N LYS A 286 -21.19 25.94 -42.18
CA LYS A 286 -20.25 25.02 -42.85
C LYS A 286 -18.98 25.78 -43.22
N TYR A 287 -17.84 25.32 -42.73
CA TYR A 287 -16.55 25.96 -42.89
C TYR A 287 -15.65 25.18 -43.85
N TRP A 288 -15.71 23.85 -43.80
CA TRP A 288 -14.91 22.99 -44.66
C TRP A 288 -15.71 21.74 -45.04
N GLN A 289 -15.45 21.25 -46.25
CA GLN A 289 -15.99 20.00 -46.78
C GLN A 289 -14.85 19.27 -47.48
N GLY A 290 -14.58 18.03 -47.08
CA GLY A 290 -13.64 17.13 -47.71
C GLY A 290 -14.30 15.97 -48.43
N ASN A 291 -13.45 15.11 -48.99
CA ASN A 291 -13.84 13.94 -49.78
C ASN A 291 -13.68 12.62 -49.01
N HIS A 292 -13.03 12.65 -47.84
CA HIS A 292 -12.72 11.46 -47.04
C HIS A 292 -13.08 11.69 -45.57
N THR A 293 -13.64 10.65 -44.96
CA THR A 293 -13.90 10.56 -43.52
C THR A 293 -12.59 10.61 -42.72
N PHE A 294 -12.69 10.98 -41.45
CA PHE A 294 -11.53 11.05 -40.55
C PHE A 294 -11.87 10.44 -39.19
N SER A 295 -10.88 9.86 -38.55
CA SER A 295 -10.97 9.24 -37.22
C SER A 295 -10.69 10.23 -36.09
N GLN A 296 -9.85 11.24 -36.34
CA GLN A 296 -9.44 12.23 -35.34
C GLN A 296 -9.47 13.64 -35.93
N PHE A 297 -9.85 14.60 -35.10
CA PHE A 297 -9.84 16.03 -35.42
C PHE A 297 -9.21 16.78 -34.25
N GLU A 298 -8.17 17.55 -34.53
CA GLU A 298 -7.51 18.40 -33.55
C GLU A 298 -7.26 19.81 -34.10
N ILE A 299 -7.42 20.82 -33.24
CA ILE A 299 -7.30 22.23 -33.62
C ILE A 299 -5.90 22.72 -33.25
N ILE A 300 -5.12 23.18 -34.23
CA ILE A 300 -3.82 23.83 -33.98
C ILE A 300 -4.01 25.32 -33.74
N SER A 301 -4.91 25.95 -34.51
CA SER A 301 -5.19 27.37 -34.47
C SER A 301 -6.56 27.68 -35.08
N PRO A 302 -7.13 28.89 -34.92
CA PRO A 302 -8.46 29.23 -35.43
C PRO A 302 -8.70 28.99 -36.93
N SER A 303 -7.64 28.85 -37.73
CA SER A 303 -7.68 28.58 -39.17
C SER A 303 -7.00 27.28 -39.59
N ARG A 304 -6.35 26.54 -38.68
CA ARG A 304 -5.63 25.29 -38.99
C ARG A 304 -6.02 24.17 -38.05
N PHE A 305 -6.33 23.03 -38.63
CA PHE A 305 -6.72 21.80 -37.94
C PHE A 305 -6.04 20.61 -38.61
N ILE A 306 -5.90 19.53 -37.86
CA ILE A 306 -5.34 18.25 -38.31
C ILE A 306 -6.47 17.24 -38.36
N LEU A 307 -6.49 16.48 -39.46
CA LEU A 307 -7.36 15.33 -39.67
C LEU A 307 -6.49 14.09 -39.82
N ARG A 308 -6.91 12.99 -39.20
CA ARG A 308 -6.29 11.67 -39.38
C ARG A 308 -7.31 10.64 -39.80
#